data_AF-A0AAV9MKH5-F1
#
_entry.id   AF-A0AAV9MKH5-F1
#
_cell.length_a   1.000
_cell.length_b   1.000
_cell.length_c   1.000
_cell.angle_alpha   90.00
_cell.angle_beta   90.00
_cell.angle_gamma   90.00
#
_symmetry.space_group_name_H-M   'P 1'
#
loop_
_entity.id
_entity.type
_entity.pdbx_description
1 polymer ?
#
loop_
_entity_poly.entity_id
_entity_poly.type
_entity_poly.pdbx_seq_one_letter_code
_entity_poly.pdbx_strand_id
1 'polypeptide(L)'
;MNTIRYGKTSYGFDVFLSSTTGPTFNAGRSIWLTGWLNAVNENSNSLFLTIGPGDLLVHHAIALSLHTTTLIFVKGALDACGFKLMSNKKDFGYNFPCDGPGRGDTCDIST
;
A
#
# COMPACT_ATOMS: atom_id res chain seq x y z
N MET A 1 8.52 6.56 -9.69
CA MET A 1 9.86 7.06 -9.28
C MET A 1 10.86 5.98 -8.86
N ASN A 2 10.45 4.79 -8.40
CA ASN A 2 11.42 3.77 -7.95
C ASN A 2 12.14 3.02 -9.09
N THR A 3 11.54 2.94 -10.28
CA THR A 3 12.04 2.18 -11.43
C THR A 3 13.38 2.69 -11.98
N ILE A 4 13.66 3.98 -11.85
CA ILE A 4 14.91 4.63 -12.26
C ILE A 4 16.10 4.08 -11.46
N ARG A 5 15.93 3.94 -10.14
CA ARG A 5 16.99 3.44 -9.24
C ARG A 5 17.38 2.00 -9.56
N TYR A 6 16.45 1.26 -10.18
CA TYR A 6 16.63 -0.11 -10.64
C TYR A 6 17.24 -0.21 -12.05
N GLY A 7 17.64 0.90 -12.67
CA GLY A 7 18.34 0.89 -13.97
C GLY A 7 17.43 1.10 -15.19
N LYS A 8 16.18 1.53 -14.99
CA LYS A 8 15.29 1.92 -16.10
C LYS A 8 15.67 3.30 -16.62
N THR A 9 16.10 3.39 -17.88
CA THR A 9 16.61 4.65 -18.48
C THR A 9 15.52 5.46 -19.20
N SER A 10 14.32 4.91 -19.39
CA SER A 10 13.21 5.53 -20.13
C SER A 10 12.75 6.90 -19.60
N TYR A 11 13.02 7.23 -18.34
CA TYR A 11 12.65 8.51 -17.73
C TYR A 11 13.77 9.57 -17.78
N GLY A 12 14.97 9.24 -18.30
CA GLY A 12 16.07 10.20 -18.50
C GLY A 12 16.75 10.70 -17.23
N PHE A 13 16.61 9.99 -16.10
CA PHE A 13 17.25 10.34 -14.84
C PHE A 13 18.42 9.38 -14.54
N ASP A 14 19.58 9.94 -14.18
CA ASP A 14 20.81 9.19 -13.88
C ASP A 14 21.02 9.06 -12.36
N VAL A 15 20.37 8.07 -11.74
CA VAL A 15 20.39 7.84 -10.28
C VAL A 15 20.60 6.35 -9.98
N PHE A 16 21.57 6.03 -9.12
CA PHE A 16 21.95 4.65 -8.75
C PHE A 16 22.29 3.78 -9.98
N LEU A 17 21.53 2.71 -10.24
CA LEU A 17 21.84 1.75 -11.29
C LEU A 17 21.57 2.28 -12.70
N SER A 18 20.85 3.39 -12.87
CA SER A 18 20.75 4.03 -14.19
C SER A 18 22.00 4.85 -14.55
N SER A 19 22.82 5.22 -13.56
CA SER A 19 24.09 5.92 -13.78
C SER A 19 25.24 4.93 -13.99
N THR A 20 25.82 4.91 -15.19
CA THR A 20 26.93 4.02 -15.56
C THR A 20 28.24 4.31 -14.83
N THR A 21 28.38 5.49 -14.24
CA THR A 21 29.56 5.92 -13.46
C THR A 21 29.36 5.76 -11.96
N GLY A 22 28.16 5.39 -11.50
CA GLY A 22 27.84 5.26 -10.08
C GLY A 22 28.53 4.07 -9.40
N PRO A 23 28.83 4.16 -8.09
CA PRO A 23 29.46 3.07 -7.34
C PRO A 23 28.58 1.81 -7.31
N THR A 24 27.26 1.97 -7.28
CA THR A 24 26.29 0.87 -7.33
C THR A 24 26.32 0.11 -8.65
N PHE A 25 26.51 0.81 -9.77
CA PHE A 25 26.62 0.19 -11.09
C PHE A 25 27.94 -0.58 -11.22
N ASN A 26 29.05 0.02 -10.79
CA ASN A 26 30.36 -0.62 -10.87
C ASN A 26 30.49 -1.86 -9.97
N ALA A 27 29.86 -1.86 -8.80
CA ALA A 27 29.86 -3.01 -7.89
C ALA A 27 29.09 -4.23 -8.44
N GLY A 28 28.02 -4.02 -9.21
CA GLY A 28 27.18 -5.10 -9.72
C GLY A 28 27.53 -5.60 -11.13
N ARG A 29 28.39 -4.87 -11.86
CA ARG A 29 28.59 -5.02 -13.32
C ARG A 29 29.05 -6.41 -13.76
N SER A 30 29.82 -7.12 -12.96
CA SER A 30 30.46 -8.39 -13.35
C SER A 30 29.63 -9.65 -13.09
N ILE A 31 28.50 -9.55 -12.39
CA ILE A 31 27.76 -10.73 -11.90
C ILE A 31 26.36 -10.84 -12.52
N TRP A 32 25.45 -9.93 -12.14
CA TRP A 32 24.03 -10.02 -12.50
C TRP A 32 23.53 -8.80 -13.27
N LEU A 33 24.26 -7.69 -13.21
CA LEU A 33 23.77 -6.38 -13.65
C LEU A 33 23.53 -6.31 -15.16
N THR A 34 24.36 -6.95 -15.99
CA THR A 34 24.19 -6.94 -17.45
C THR A 34 22.88 -7.62 -17.89
N GLY A 35 22.56 -8.78 -17.32
CA GLY A 35 21.29 -9.47 -17.61
C GLY A 35 20.09 -8.70 -17.06
N TRP A 36 20.23 -8.12 -15.87
CA TRP A 36 19.20 -7.30 -15.25
C TRP A 36 18.86 -6.04 -16.06
N LEU A 37 19.87 -5.29 -16.51
CA LEU A 37 19.67 -4.06 -17.29
C LEU A 37 19.04 -4.34 -18.65
N ASN A 38 19.37 -5.47 -19.28
CA ASN A 38 18.67 -5.92 -20.48
C ASN A 38 17.17 -6.14 -20.18
N ALA A 39 16.84 -6.90 -19.12
CA ALA A 39 15.46 -7.23 -18.80
C ALA A 39 14.61 -6.01 -18.39
N VAL A 40 15.17 -5.03 -17.67
CA VAL A 40 14.46 -3.82 -17.19
C VAL A 40 14.21 -2.79 -18.31
N ASN A 41 15.09 -2.75 -19.31
CA ASN A 41 14.97 -1.85 -20.46
C ASN A 41 14.28 -2.51 -21.66
N GLU A 42 13.88 -3.78 -21.55
CA GLU A 42 13.09 -4.47 -22.56
C GLU A 42 11.59 -4.10 -22.43
N ASN A 43 10.99 -3.61 -23.51
CA ASN A 43 9.59 -3.16 -23.52
C ASN A 43 8.57 -4.30 -23.74
N SER A 44 9.02 -5.51 -24.07
CA SER A 44 8.18 -6.70 -24.27
C SER A 44 7.76 -7.35 -22.95
N ASN A 45 8.50 -7.09 -21.87
CA ASN A 45 8.28 -7.68 -20.56
C ASN A 45 7.39 -6.79 -19.69
N SER A 46 6.77 -7.38 -18.66
CA SER A 46 6.00 -6.65 -17.64
C SER A 46 6.88 -6.06 -16.51
N LEU A 47 8.20 -6.22 -16.60
CA LEU A 47 9.15 -5.72 -15.59
C LEU A 47 9.21 -4.19 -15.63
N PHE A 48 8.71 -3.57 -14.56
CA PHE A 48 8.68 -2.12 -14.38
C PHE A 48 8.09 -1.36 -15.58
N LEU A 49 6.79 -1.55 -15.82
CA LEU A 49 6.05 -0.80 -16.83
C LEU A 49 6.22 0.71 -16.67
N THR A 50 6.11 1.44 -17.79
CA THR A 50 6.11 2.90 -17.78
C THR A 50 4.83 3.41 -17.09
N ILE A 51 5.00 3.90 -15.88
CA ILE A 51 3.99 4.55 -15.05
C ILE A 51 3.70 5.94 -15.63
N GLY A 52 2.41 6.22 -15.85
CA GLY A 52 1.88 7.52 -16.26
C GLY A 52 1.10 8.24 -15.14
N PRO A 53 0.45 9.37 -15.44
CA PRO A 53 -0.36 10.12 -14.47
C PRO A 53 -1.63 9.37 -14.06
N GLY A 54 -2.19 8.51 -14.92
CA GLY A 54 -3.35 7.68 -14.56
C GLY A 54 -3.03 6.66 -13.47
N ASP A 55 -1.85 6.05 -13.53
CA ASP A 55 -1.39 5.10 -12.51
C ASP A 55 -1.21 5.78 -11.15
N LEU A 56 -0.83 7.06 -11.11
CA LEU A 56 -0.73 7.83 -9.87
C LEU A 56 -2.09 7.90 -9.16
N LEU A 57 -3.16 8.21 -9.91
CA LEU A 57 -4.51 8.32 -9.35
C LEU A 57 -5.02 6.98 -8.84
N VAL A 58 -4.82 5.91 -9.63
CA VAL A 58 -5.25 4.56 -9.22
C VAL A 58 -4.50 4.10 -7.98
N HIS A 59 -3.18 4.34 -7.90
CA HIS A 59 -2.42 4.00 -6.69
C HIS A 59 -2.90 4.79 -5.46
N HIS A 60 -3.27 6.05 -5.62
CA HIS A 60 -3.85 6.84 -4.51
C HIS A 60 -5.23 6.32 -4.11
N ALA A 61 -6.08 5.93 -5.06
CA ALA A 61 -7.37 5.32 -4.76
C ALA A 61 -7.20 3.99 -4.00
N ILE A 62 -6.26 3.14 -4.42
CA ILE A 62 -5.93 1.89 -3.71
C ILE A 62 -5.40 2.19 -2.31
N ALA A 63 -4.50 3.16 -2.17
CA ALA A 63 -3.99 3.57 -0.87
C ALA A 63 -5.13 4.04 0.03
N LEU A 64 -6.03 4.90 -0.46
CA LEU A 64 -7.18 5.37 0.32
C LEU A 64 -8.06 4.20 0.77
N SER A 65 -8.39 3.27 -0.14
CA SER A 65 -9.17 2.07 0.20
C SER A 65 -8.49 1.19 1.25
N LEU A 66 -7.17 0.99 1.16
CA LEU A 66 -6.43 0.24 2.18
C LEU A 66 -6.45 0.95 3.54
N HIS A 67 -6.30 2.28 3.56
CA HIS A 67 -6.37 3.05 4.80
C HIS A 67 -7.77 3.03 5.41
N THR A 68 -8.84 3.13 4.59
CA THR A 68 -10.22 3.06 5.11
C THR A 68 -10.56 1.66 5.61
N THR A 69 -10.21 0.60 4.88
CA THR A 69 -10.42 -0.79 5.34
C THR A 69 -9.67 -1.07 6.64
N THR A 70 -8.40 -0.66 6.73
CA THR A 70 -7.62 -0.84 7.97
C THR A 70 -8.17 0.00 9.12
N LEU A 71 -8.61 1.24 8.87
CA LEU A 71 -9.26 2.07 9.90
C LEU A 71 -10.53 1.40 10.43
N ILE A 72 -11.38 0.84 9.57
CA ILE A 72 -12.61 0.13 9.97
C ILE A 72 -12.26 -1.07 10.86
N PHE A 73 -11.33 -1.93 10.43
CA PHE A 73 -10.94 -3.11 11.23
C PHE A 73 -10.30 -2.73 12.56
N VAL A 74 -9.37 -1.77 12.54
CA VAL A 74 -8.67 -1.32 13.76
C VAL A 74 -9.64 -0.67 14.72
N LYS A 75 -10.56 0.17 14.22
CA LYS A 75 -11.58 0.81 15.06
C LYS A 75 -12.53 -0.21 15.69
N GLY A 76 -13.03 -1.17 14.91
CA GLY A 76 -13.88 -2.26 15.42
C GLY A 76 -13.17 -3.07 16.51
N ALA A 77 -11.90 -3.45 16.28
CA ALA A 77 -11.10 -4.18 17.25
C ALA A 77 -10.83 -3.39 18.54
N LEU A 78 -10.52 -2.08 18.42
CA LEU A 78 -10.26 -1.22 19.58
C LEU A 78 -11.52 -0.93 20.39
N ASP A 79 -12.68 -0.80 19.73
CA ASP A 79 -13.96 -0.54 20.40
C ASP A 79 -14.65 -1.81 20.94
N ALA A 80 -14.13 -3.00 20.63
CA ALA A 80 -14.73 -4.28 21.00
C ALA A 80 -14.95 -4.45 22.51
N CYS A 81 -14.06 -3.88 23.33
CA CYS A 81 -14.18 -3.95 24.79
C CYS A 81 -15.14 -2.92 25.38
N GLY A 82 -15.53 -1.90 24.61
CA GLY A 82 -16.38 -0.81 25.06
C GLY A 82 -15.93 0.53 24.47
N PHE A 83 -16.89 1.37 24.14
CA PHE A 83 -16.68 2.74 23.68
C PHE A 83 -17.63 3.69 24.41
N LYS A 84 -17.47 5.01 24.22
CA LYS A 84 -18.23 6.02 25.01
C LYS A 84 -19.75 5.84 24.93
N LEU A 85 -20.27 5.39 23.79
CA LEU A 85 -21.72 5.15 23.62
C LEU A 85 -22.17 3.88 24.34
N MET A 86 -21.40 2.80 24.28
CA MET A 86 -21.69 1.51 24.91
C MET A 86 -20.44 0.97 25.64
N SER A 87 -20.32 1.30 26.92
CA SER A 87 -19.13 1.01 27.73
C SER A 87 -19.05 -0.44 28.20
N ASN A 88 -20.16 -1.18 28.14
CA ASN A 88 -20.30 -2.58 28.49
C ASN A 88 -20.32 -3.50 27.24
N LYS A 89 -19.75 -3.06 26.09
CA LYS A 89 -19.74 -3.85 24.84
C LYS A 89 -19.19 -5.27 25.03
N LYS A 90 -18.16 -5.42 25.86
CA LYS A 90 -17.53 -6.72 26.15
C LYS A 90 -18.50 -7.77 26.71
N ASP A 91 -19.57 -7.34 27.40
CA ASP A 91 -20.48 -8.26 28.10
C ASP A 91 -21.51 -8.88 27.14
N PHE A 92 -21.68 -8.32 25.94
CA PHE A 92 -22.59 -8.82 24.90
C PHE A 92 -21.95 -9.80 23.91
N GLY A 93 -20.61 -9.92 23.93
CA GLY A 93 -19.86 -10.77 23.00
C GLY A 93 -19.58 -10.12 21.64
N TYR A 94 -19.08 -10.91 20.69
CA TYR A 94 -18.62 -10.42 19.38
C TYR A 94 -19.78 -10.00 18.44
N ASN A 95 -20.89 -10.73 18.47
CA ASN A 95 -22.02 -10.52 17.57
C ASN A 95 -23.34 -10.40 18.35
N PHE A 96 -23.97 -9.23 18.30
CA PHE A 96 -25.26 -8.92 18.92
C PHE A 96 -25.99 -7.85 18.07
N PRO A 97 -27.34 -7.81 18.07
CA PRO A 97 -28.10 -7.00 17.12
C PRO A 97 -28.04 -5.49 17.38
N CYS A 98 -28.16 -5.05 18.63
CA CYS A 98 -28.12 -3.66 19.08
C CYS A 98 -28.18 -3.59 20.63
N ASP A 99 -28.00 -2.39 21.20
CA ASP A 99 -28.17 -2.06 22.64
C ASP A 99 -29.43 -1.18 22.86
N GLY A 100 -30.50 -1.50 22.12
CA GLY A 100 -31.80 -0.83 22.21
C GLY A 100 -31.81 0.65 21.75
N PRO A 101 -33.00 1.30 21.72
CA PRO A 101 -33.17 2.65 21.17
C PRO A 101 -32.75 3.79 22.12
N GLY A 102 -32.41 3.49 23.38
CA GLY A 102 -32.31 4.49 24.45
C GLY A 102 -31.17 5.51 24.35
N ARG A 103 -30.26 5.38 23.37
CA ARG A 103 -29.05 6.23 23.23
C ARG A 103 -28.89 6.89 21.86
N GLY A 104 -29.97 7.01 21.07
CA GLY A 104 -29.94 7.66 19.76
C GLY A 104 -29.49 6.73 18.62
N ASP A 105 -29.98 5.48 18.68
CA ASP A 105 -29.72 4.34 17.79
C ASP A 105 -28.35 3.64 17.96
N THR A 106 -28.42 2.32 18.11
CA THR A 106 -27.28 1.41 18.36
C THR A 106 -27.21 0.32 17.29
N CYS A 107 -27.65 0.63 16.07
CA CYS A 107 -27.57 -0.27 14.92
C CYS A 107 -26.10 -0.47 14.49
N ASP A 108 -25.77 -1.69 14.03
CA ASP A 108 -24.43 -2.05 13.50
C ASP A 108 -23.25 -1.77 14.46
N ILE A 109 -23.48 -1.84 15.78
CA ILE A 109 -22.44 -1.59 16.79
C ILE A 109 -21.71 -2.84 17.27
N SER A 110 -22.00 -4.02 16.71
CA SER A 110 -21.22 -5.24 17.00
C SER A 110 -19.76 -5.08 16.55
N THR A 111 -18.90 -6.01 16.95
CA THR A 111 -17.45 -5.93 16.67
C THR A 111 -17.13 -6.32 15.23
#